data_AF-A0A1R4HKM6-F1
#
_entry.id   AF-A0A1R4HKM6-F1
#
_cell.length_a   1.000
_cell.length_b   1.000
_cell.length_c   1.000
_cell.angle_alpha   90.00
_cell.angle_beta   90.00
_cell.angle_gamma   90.00
#
_symmetry.space_group_name_H-M   'P 1'
#
loop_
_entity.id
_entity.type
_entity.pdbx_description
1 polymer ?
#
loop_
_entity_poly.entity_id
_entity_poly.type
_entity_poly.pdbx_seq_one_letter_code
_entity_poly.pdbx_strand_id
1 'polypeptide(L)'
;MNTNEDQIFIQRLNQHPKLRERTEALLNVIENVAGDSTKADDAERFVIEELRKMGNDALHCWADKAALKSTEELRKQHPELHGNGKKKSSGTRPSE
;
A
#
# COMPACT_ATOMS: atom_id res chain seq x y z
N MET A 1 -11.94 -14.26 -20.88
CA MET A 1 -11.04 -13.63 -19.91
C MET A 1 -9.64 -14.12 -20.20
N ASN A 2 -8.68 -13.21 -20.39
CA ASN A 2 -7.29 -13.59 -20.67
C ASN A 2 -6.63 -13.97 -19.33
N THR A 3 -6.47 -15.27 -19.08
CA THR A 3 -5.95 -15.81 -17.82
C THR A 3 -4.60 -15.21 -17.39
N ASN A 4 -3.78 -14.75 -18.35
CA ASN A 4 -2.51 -14.08 -18.09
C ASN A 4 -2.68 -12.67 -17.50
N GLU A 5 -3.65 -11.90 -17.99
CA GLU A 5 -3.93 -10.54 -17.49
C GLU A 5 -4.45 -10.60 -16.04
N ASP A 6 -5.30 -11.59 -15.75
CA ASP A 6 -5.83 -11.83 -14.41
C ASP A 6 -4.71 -12.20 -13.43
N GLN A 7 -3.78 -13.08 -13.84
CA GLN A 7 -2.63 -13.44 -13.01
C GLN A 7 -1.73 -12.25 -12.69
N ILE A 8 -1.44 -11.40 -13.69
CA ILE A 8 -0.64 -10.19 -13.51
C ILE A 8 -1.36 -9.22 -12.56
N PHE A 9 -2.68 -9.07 -12.71
CA PHE A 9 -3.49 -8.22 -11.84
C PHE A 9 -3.42 -8.69 -10.37
N ILE A 10 -3.65 -9.98 -10.12
CA ILE A 10 -3.57 -10.57 -8.78
C ILE A 10 -2.16 -10.46 -8.20
N GLN A 11 -1.12 -10.68 -9.01
CA GLN A 11 0.27 -10.51 -8.57
C GLN A 11 0.55 -9.07 -8.12
N ARG A 12 0.05 -8.07 -8.87
CA ARG A 12 0.19 -6.65 -8.50
C ARG A 12 -0.59 -6.35 -7.23
N LEU A 13 -1.82 -6.84 -7.08
CA LEU A 13 -2.59 -6.67 -5.84
C LEU A 13 -1.90 -7.30 -4.62
N ASN A 14 -1.25 -8.45 -4.78
CA ASN A 14 -0.49 -9.10 -3.70
C ASN A 14 0.71 -8.28 -3.21
N GLN A 15 1.28 -7.41 -4.06
CA GLN A 15 2.31 -6.45 -3.65
C GLN A 15 1.74 -5.27 -2.82
N HIS A 16 0.41 -5.16 -2.77
CA HIS A 16 -0.31 -4.06 -2.13
C HIS A 16 -1.43 -4.62 -1.22
N PRO A 17 -1.09 -5.29 -0.10
CA PRO A 17 -2.04 -6.06 0.71
C PRO A 17 -3.24 -5.24 1.21
N LYS A 18 -3.02 -3.97 1.56
CA LYS A 18 -4.12 -3.07 1.95
C LYS A 18 -5.12 -2.84 0.81
N LEU A 19 -4.65 -2.55 -0.39
CA LEU A 19 -5.51 -2.37 -1.58
C LEU A 19 -6.28 -3.65 -1.92
N ARG A 20 -5.65 -4.80 -1.73
CA ARG A 20 -6.31 -6.10 -1.90
C ARG A 20 -7.46 -6.29 -0.92
N GLU A 21 -7.22 -6.05 0.37
CA GLU A 21 -8.25 -6.13 1.41
C GLU A 21 -9.44 -5.19 1.11
N ARG A 22 -9.18 -3.95 0.69
CA ARG A 22 -10.24 -3.00 0.28
C ARG A 22 -11.05 -3.51 -0.91
N THR A 23 -10.39 -4.10 -1.89
CA THR A 23 -11.06 -4.67 -3.07
C THR A 23 -11.95 -5.85 -2.68
N GLU A 24 -11.44 -6.75 -1.82
CA GLU A 24 -12.22 -7.86 -1.26
C GLU A 24 -13.42 -7.35 -0.44
N ALA A 25 -13.25 -6.30 0.35
CA ALA A 25 -14.34 -5.67 1.11
C ALA A 25 -15.45 -5.10 0.20
N LEU A 26 -15.09 -4.48 -0.92
CA LEU A 26 -16.06 -3.99 -1.91
C LEU A 26 -16.83 -5.14 -2.59
N LEU A 27 -16.14 -6.24 -2.92
CA LEU A 27 -16.78 -7.44 -3.49
C LEU A 27 -17.80 -8.05 -2.52
N ASN A 28 -17.46 -8.12 -1.23
CA ASN A 28 -18.37 -8.65 -0.20
C ASN A 28 -19.68 -7.87 -0.09
N VAL A 29 -19.68 -6.56 -0.39
CA VAL A 29 -20.90 -5.73 -0.43
C VAL A 29 -21.75 -6.09 -1.63
N ILE A 30 -21.14 -6.21 -2.81
CA ILE A 30 -21.83 -6.58 -4.06
C ILE A 30 -22.48 -7.95 -3.93
N GLU A 31 -21.75 -8.90 -3.35
CA GLU A 31 -22.22 -10.27 -3.10
C GLU A 31 -23.17 -10.36 -1.91
N ASN A 32 -23.37 -9.27 -1.16
CA ASN A 32 -24.15 -9.20 0.07
C ASN A 32 -23.80 -10.35 1.05
N VAL A 33 -22.51 -10.64 1.21
CA VAL A 33 -22.01 -11.79 1.99
C VAL A 33 -22.49 -11.75 3.44
N ALA A 34 -22.65 -10.55 4.01
CA ALA A 34 -23.16 -10.35 5.37
C ALA A 34 -24.70 -10.46 5.49
N GLY A 35 -25.44 -10.39 4.38
CA GLY A 35 -26.91 -10.30 4.39
C GLY A 35 -27.45 -8.94 4.89
N ASP A 36 -26.59 -8.06 5.38
CA ASP A 36 -26.93 -6.79 6.02
C ASP A 36 -27.27 -5.65 5.05
N SER A 37 -27.02 -5.81 3.74
CA SER A 37 -27.34 -4.78 2.72
C SER A 37 -28.84 -4.76 2.36
N THR A 38 -29.70 -4.85 3.38
CA THR A 38 -31.15 -4.79 3.26
C THR A 38 -31.67 -3.40 2.89
N LYS A 39 -30.82 -2.38 3.00
CA LYS A 39 -31.12 -0.98 2.62
C LYS A 39 -30.02 -0.42 1.73
N ALA A 40 -30.44 0.23 0.65
CA ALA A 40 -29.54 0.86 -0.30
C ALA A 40 -28.64 1.93 0.35
N ASP A 41 -29.18 2.71 1.28
CA ASP A 41 -28.45 3.79 1.97
C ASP A 41 -27.24 3.27 2.79
N ASP A 42 -27.38 2.09 3.40
CA ASP A 42 -26.30 1.49 4.19
C ASP A 42 -25.19 0.93 3.28
N ALA A 43 -25.58 0.33 2.15
CA ALA A 43 -24.64 -0.12 1.12
C ALA A 43 -23.89 1.07 0.49
N GLU A 44 -24.59 2.16 0.17
CA GLU A 44 -23.99 3.38 -0.37
C GLU A 44 -22.95 3.97 0.61
N ARG A 45 -23.33 4.12 1.88
CA ARG A 45 -22.42 4.64 2.91
C ARG A 45 -21.18 3.76 3.04
N PHE A 46 -21.35 2.44 3.06
CA PHE A 46 -20.22 1.51 3.14
C PHE A 46 -19.28 1.68 1.93
N VAL A 47 -19.81 1.69 0.70
CA VAL A 47 -19.00 1.84 -0.52
C VAL A 47 -18.23 3.15 -0.51
N ILE A 48 -18.85 4.26 -0.13
CA ILE A 48 -18.17 5.56 -0.03
C ILE A 48 -17.02 5.52 0.96
N GLU A 49 -17.24 4.98 2.15
CA GLU A 49 -16.21 4.89 3.18
C GLU A 49 -15.06 3.97 2.77
N GLU A 50 -15.36 2.86 2.11
CA GLU A 50 -14.34 1.92 1.66
C GLU A 50 -13.51 2.51 0.51
N LEU A 51 -14.15 3.24 -0.42
CA LEU A 51 -13.45 3.98 -1.48
C LEU A 51 -12.55 5.09 -0.90
N ARG A 52 -12.99 5.80 0.15
CA ARG A 52 -12.15 6.79 0.85
C ARG A 52 -10.91 6.16 1.46
N LYS A 53 -11.07 5.05 2.19
CA LYS A 53 -9.94 4.31 2.78
C LYS A 53 -9.00 3.79 1.69
N MET A 54 -9.55 3.23 0.63
CA MET A 54 -8.78 2.73 -0.52
C MET A 54 -7.97 3.85 -1.19
N GLY A 55 -8.58 5.02 -1.39
CA GLY A 55 -7.89 6.20 -1.91
C GLY A 55 -6.72 6.64 -1.01
N ASN A 56 -6.92 6.66 0.30
CA ASN A 56 -5.87 6.99 1.26
C ASN A 56 -4.71 5.97 1.21
N ASP A 57 -5.02 4.67 1.22
CA ASP A 57 -4.01 3.60 1.13
C ASP A 57 -3.22 3.67 -0.20
N ALA A 58 -3.89 4.00 -1.31
CA ALA A 58 -3.25 4.19 -2.60
C ALA A 58 -2.28 5.39 -2.61
N LEU A 59 -2.70 6.53 -2.04
CA LEU A 59 -1.86 7.72 -1.96
C LEU A 59 -0.64 7.51 -1.08
N HIS A 60 -0.79 6.85 0.08
CA HIS A 60 0.34 6.50 0.93
C HIS A 60 1.34 5.60 0.20
N CYS A 61 0.85 4.54 -0.46
CA CYS A 61 1.73 3.63 -1.17
C CYS A 61 2.43 4.30 -2.37
N TRP A 62 1.74 5.21 -3.06
CA TRP A 62 2.35 6.04 -4.09
C TRP A 62 3.46 6.93 -3.52
N ALA A 63 3.20 7.61 -2.40
CA ALA A 63 4.17 8.49 -1.75
C ALA A 63 5.43 7.73 -1.31
N ASP A 64 5.27 6.54 -0.71
CA ASP A 64 6.39 5.68 -0.31
C ASP A 64 7.26 5.28 -1.53
N LYS A 65 6.62 4.88 -2.63
CA LYS A 65 7.34 4.51 -3.86
C LYS A 65 8.02 5.71 -4.50
N ALA A 66 7.36 6.87 -4.52
CA ALA A 66 7.92 8.10 -5.04
C ALA A 66 9.17 8.51 -4.23
N ALA A 67 9.09 8.47 -2.91
CA ALA A 67 10.22 8.76 -2.03
C ALA A 67 11.39 7.80 -2.27
N LEU A 68 11.14 6.48 -2.32
CA LEU A 68 12.18 5.49 -2.62
C LEU A 68 12.85 5.78 -3.96
N LYS A 69 12.08 5.96 -5.03
CA LYS A 69 12.60 6.26 -6.37
C LYS A 69 13.48 7.52 -6.36
N SER A 70 13.01 8.60 -5.77
CA SER A 70 13.79 9.84 -5.66
C SER A 70 15.08 9.65 -4.86
N THR A 71 15.06 8.87 -3.78
CA THR A 71 16.29 8.58 -3.01
C THR A 71 17.28 7.71 -3.77
N GLU A 72 16.82 6.75 -4.57
CA GLU A 72 17.67 5.92 -5.43
C GLU A 72 18.29 6.73 -6.56
N GLU A 73 17.51 7.61 -7.20
CA GLU A 73 18.01 8.53 -8.23
C GLU A 73 19.06 9.48 -7.65
N LEU A 74 18.83 10.03 -6.46
CA LEU A 74 19.78 10.90 -5.77
C LEU A 74 21.09 10.17 -5.45
N ARG A 75 21.03 8.93 -4.93
CA ARG A 75 22.23 8.11 -4.65
C ARG A 75 23.02 7.77 -5.92
N LYS A 76 22.34 7.57 -7.05
CA LYS A 76 23.01 7.32 -8.35
C LYS A 76 23.73 8.57 -8.85
N GLN A 77 23.14 9.75 -8.68
CA GLN A 77 23.74 11.03 -9.09
C GLN A 77 24.90 11.45 -8.16
N HIS A 78 24.78 11.12 -6.87
CA HIS A 78 25.73 11.52 -5.83
C HIS A 78 26.08 10.34 -4.90
N PRO A 79 26.98 9.44 -5.33
CA PRO A 79 27.39 8.27 -4.53
C PRO A 79 28.04 8.63 -3.19
N GLU A 80 28.56 9.84 -3.05
CA GLU A 80 29.18 10.39 -1.86
C GLU A 80 28.17 10.76 -0.75
N LEU A 81 26.87 10.84 -1.08
CA LEU A 81 25.84 11.18 -0.11
C LEU A 81 25.58 10.02 0.86
N HIS A 82 25.81 10.31 2.14
CA HIS A 82 25.50 9.38 3.22
C HIS A 82 24.13 9.72 3.82
N GLY A 83 23.31 8.69 4.04
CA GLY A 83 22.02 8.87 4.69
C GLY A 83 22.21 9.37 6.13
N ASN A 84 21.53 10.46 6.48
CA ASN A 84 21.50 10.93 7.87
C ASN A 84 20.52 10.06 8.66
N GLY A 85 21.03 9.01 9.30
CA GLY A 85 20.28 8.13 10.18
C GLY A 85 20.69 8.32 11.63
N LYS A 86 19.77 8.09 12.57
CA LYS A 86 20.13 8.03 14.00
C LYS A 86 21.21 6.95 14.19
N LYS A 87 22.40 7.36 14.65
CA LYS A 87 23.49 6.45 15.01
C LYS A 87 23.00 5.51 16.11
N LYS A 88 23.01 4.19 15.84
CA LYS A 88 22.55 3.16 16.80
C LYS A 88 23.65 2.63 17.73
N SER A 89 24.89 3.09 17.56
CA SER A 89 26.04 2.65 18.34
C SER A 89 26.61 3.80 19.17
N SER A 90 26.74 3.56 20.48
CA SER A 90 27.44 4.41 21.45
C SER A 90 28.97 4.21 21.44
N GLY A 91 29.51 3.37 20.54
CA GLY A 91 30.94 3.06 20.43
C GLY A 91 31.39 1.97 21.40
N THR A 92 32.22 1.04 20.92
CA THR A 92 32.91 0.04 21.75
C THR A 92 34.27 0.61 22.17
N ARG A 93 34.57 0.64 23.47
CA ARG A 93 35.88 1.08 23.98
C ARG A 93 36.94 0.06 23.55
N PRO A 94 38.08 0.45 22.94
CA PRO A 94 39.17 -0.48 22.65
C PRO A 94 39.73 -1.05 23.96
N SER A 95 40.00 -2.36 24.02
CA SER A 95 40.79 -2.93 25.12
C SER A 95 42.27 -2.73 24.82
N GLU A 96 43.02 -2.25 25.82
CA GLU A 96 44.49 -2.24 25.83
C GLU A 96 45.10 -3.64 25.74
#